data_AF-A0A6H1U3F7-F1
#
_entry.id   AF-A0A6H1U3F7-F1
#
_cell.length_a   1.000
_cell.length_b   1.000
_cell.length_c   1.000
_cell.angle_alpha   90.00
_cell.angle_beta   90.00
_cell.angle_gamma   90.00
#
_symmetry.space_group_name_H-M   'P 1'
#
loop_
_entity.id
_entity.type
_entity.pdbx_description
1 polymer ?
#
loop_
_entity_poly.entity_id
_entity_poly.type
_entity_poly.pdbx_seq_one_letter_code
_entity_poly.pdbx_strand_id
1 'polypeptide(L)'
;MVGKSGQPFKKSRKYGESADDLQDRLDFVAALLALADEEITISPDSLKAQFKVEWVQHNELRVSGTIEQKQGNGQTKLIEKGITKKDLGVLLETYRQTTILESARDELIQNALACLRDLGILKEHESAKNQGYWKFSLYLKHQTAEREENLQIIKDKWKEAFGKLPEPNHPPQPSEILNRCILGLKGNYQDAQHKLSEITETLQNLLNDKTLSITKVEEGSILLIVESSQTGYEQLKRLIGQKIAGFPVEYAIDEWQDICRRMLIDRKNLTSNTVLGQVYGNRNLIDEDLFVDLALVKPKRSENPKHPQEIDPEKASDLFTRQEETVEKRFAYREFLQEVIKNRTEKNIAIIGEPGAGKTTLLQKLAFWLLQETDDLVVWVSLAELGSQPLGEYLEEKWLTEALRKSRDEIKADWGQKFEGGAVWLLLDGLDEMSQTDLQGLNFRGWVTDARMIVTCRLNLWQGNPSQLQGFQTYLTQPFQDEQMQEFIRRWFRG
;
A
#
# COMPACT_ATOMS: atom_id res chain seq x y z
N MET A 1 -20.01 13.64 5.32
CA MET A 1 -20.05 15.11 5.18
C MET A 1 -20.43 15.44 3.74
N VAL A 2 -21.38 16.37 3.55
CA VAL A 2 -22.12 16.54 2.29
C VAL A 2 -21.65 17.82 1.59
N GLY A 3 -21.06 17.69 0.40
CA GLY A 3 -20.72 18.83 -0.46
C GLY A 3 -21.95 19.39 -1.18
N LYS A 4 -21.81 20.55 -1.83
CA LYS A 4 -22.89 21.34 -2.47
C LYS A 4 -23.74 20.61 -3.54
N SER A 5 -23.40 19.37 -3.91
CA SER A 5 -24.17 18.49 -4.82
C SER A 5 -24.96 17.39 -4.12
N GLY A 6 -24.92 17.29 -2.78
CA GLY A 6 -25.56 16.18 -2.07
C GLY A 6 -24.82 14.84 -2.18
N GLN A 7 -23.78 14.73 -3.01
CA GLN A 7 -22.92 13.55 -3.07
C GLN A 7 -21.73 13.70 -2.11
N PRO A 8 -21.39 12.65 -1.35
CA PRO A 8 -20.20 12.65 -0.51
C PRO A 8 -18.95 12.76 -1.39
N PHE A 9 -18.04 13.67 -1.02
CA PHE A 9 -16.73 13.77 -1.67
C PHE A 9 -16.01 12.42 -1.54
N LYS A 10 -15.73 11.77 -2.67
CA LYS A 10 -15.16 10.43 -2.70
C LYS A 10 -13.70 10.53 -3.11
N LYS A 11 -12.80 10.22 -2.19
CA LYS A 11 -11.37 10.10 -2.48
C LYS A 11 -11.09 8.87 -3.33
N SER A 12 -10.19 8.98 -4.30
CA SER A 12 -9.69 7.85 -5.07
C SER A 12 -8.70 6.99 -4.28
N ARG A 13 -8.06 7.57 -3.25
CA ARG A 13 -7.17 6.89 -2.30
C ARG A 13 -7.17 7.59 -0.95
N LYS A 14 -6.67 6.91 0.09
CA LYS A 14 -6.43 7.52 1.40
C LYS A 14 -5.21 8.45 1.29
N TYR A 15 -5.48 9.75 1.25
CA TYR A 15 -4.49 10.82 1.42
C TYR A 15 -4.94 11.74 2.56
N GLY A 16 -3.99 12.32 3.29
CA GLY A 16 -4.26 13.14 4.47
C GLY A 16 -4.98 14.47 4.18
N GLU A 17 -5.62 15.02 5.22
CA GLU A 17 -6.40 16.27 5.18
C GLU A 17 -5.85 17.34 6.14
N SER A 18 -4.63 17.16 6.66
CA SER A 18 -4.02 18.08 7.62
C SER A 18 -3.60 19.42 6.98
N ALA A 19 -3.19 20.39 7.79
CA ALA A 19 -2.67 21.68 7.31
C ALA A 19 -1.43 21.49 6.43
N ASP A 20 -0.52 20.63 6.88
CA ASP A 20 0.66 20.22 6.13
C ASP A 20 0.29 19.48 4.84
N ASP A 21 -0.78 18.67 4.84
CA ASP A 21 -1.24 18.01 3.61
C ASP A 21 -1.66 19.05 2.58
N LEU A 22 -2.46 20.03 2.99
CA LEU A 22 -2.82 21.14 2.12
C LEU A 22 -1.56 21.86 1.64
N GLN A 23 -0.60 22.14 2.54
CA GLN A 23 0.67 22.78 2.20
C GLN A 23 1.46 21.98 1.16
N ASP A 24 1.49 20.65 1.24
CA ASP A 24 2.13 19.80 0.23
C ASP A 24 1.55 20.01 -1.17
N ARG A 25 0.23 20.21 -1.28
CA ARG A 25 -0.44 20.45 -2.58
C ARG A 25 -0.17 21.87 -3.07
N LEU A 26 -0.14 22.83 -2.15
CA LEU A 26 0.19 24.22 -2.46
C LEU A 26 1.64 24.32 -2.95
N ASP A 27 2.60 23.73 -2.24
CA ASP A 27 4.02 23.72 -2.63
C ASP A 27 4.25 22.98 -3.95
N PHE A 28 3.55 21.86 -4.18
CA PHE A 28 3.66 21.14 -5.44
C PHE A 28 3.22 21.99 -6.64
N VAL A 29 2.08 22.68 -6.53
CA VAL A 29 1.62 23.58 -7.60
C VAL A 29 2.48 24.84 -7.67
N ALA A 30 2.93 25.37 -6.55
CA ALA A 30 3.83 26.52 -6.49
C ALA A 30 5.17 26.23 -7.17
N ALA A 31 5.73 25.03 -6.99
CA ALA A 31 6.94 24.58 -7.67
C ALA A 31 6.75 24.53 -9.20
N LEU A 32 5.61 24.03 -9.67
CA LEU A 32 5.27 24.02 -11.10
C LEU A 32 5.12 25.43 -11.67
N LEU A 33 4.50 26.35 -10.92
CA LEU A 33 4.39 27.76 -11.31
C LEU A 33 5.77 28.43 -11.33
N ALA A 34 6.58 28.25 -10.29
CA ALA A 34 7.94 28.78 -10.24
C ALA A 34 8.81 28.27 -11.38
N LEU A 35 8.63 27.02 -11.82
CA LEU A 35 9.31 26.48 -12.99
C LEU A 35 8.79 27.10 -14.30
N ALA A 36 7.47 27.34 -14.42
CA ALA A 36 6.87 27.98 -15.58
C ALA A 36 7.27 29.46 -15.72
N ASP A 37 7.49 30.12 -14.58
CA ASP A 37 7.93 31.51 -14.47
C ASP A 37 9.48 31.66 -14.56
N GLU A 38 10.20 30.55 -14.80
CA GLU A 38 11.67 30.48 -14.86
C GLU A 38 12.39 30.95 -13.57
N GLU A 39 11.71 30.94 -12.41
CA GLU A 39 12.28 31.33 -11.11
C GLU A 39 13.21 30.25 -10.53
N ILE A 40 12.94 28.99 -10.86
CA ILE A 40 13.77 27.85 -10.46
C ILE A 40 14.25 27.10 -11.70
N THR A 41 15.46 26.55 -11.60
CA THR A 41 16.05 25.71 -12.64
C THR A 41 16.49 24.38 -12.03
N ILE A 42 16.25 23.30 -12.76
CA ILE A 42 16.66 21.95 -12.33
C ILE A 42 17.76 21.48 -13.25
N SER A 43 18.84 20.93 -12.68
CA SER A 43 19.92 20.35 -13.49
C SER A 43 19.39 19.22 -14.39
N PRO A 44 19.68 19.24 -15.70
CA PRO A 44 19.28 18.17 -16.61
C PRO A 44 19.78 16.77 -16.19
N ASP A 45 20.94 16.71 -15.53
CA ASP A 45 21.56 15.45 -15.09
C ASP A 45 20.73 14.72 -14.01
N SER A 46 19.88 15.45 -13.30
CA SER A 46 19.02 14.93 -12.24
C SER A 46 17.69 14.38 -12.76
N LEU A 47 17.40 14.54 -14.06
CA LEU A 47 16.08 14.29 -14.64
C LEU A 47 16.12 13.18 -15.68
N LYS A 48 15.09 12.32 -15.69
CA LYS A 48 14.87 11.37 -16.78
C LYS A 48 14.22 12.02 -18.01
N ALA A 49 13.45 13.07 -17.80
CA ALA A 49 12.86 13.90 -18.84
C ALA A 49 12.99 15.37 -18.47
N GLN A 50 13.36 16.21 -19.43
CA GLN A 50 13.38 17.65 -19.25
C GLN A 50 11.95 18.15 -19.13
N PHE A 51 11.67 18.96 -18.11
CA PHE A 51 10.34 19.51 -17.89
C PHE A 51 9.90 20.39 -19.06
N LYS A 52 8.63 20.24 -19.45
CA LYS A 52 7.93 21.15 -20.33
C LYS A 52 6.68 21.63 -19.62
N VAL A 53 6.72 22.84 -19.08
CA VAL A 53 5.60 23.46 -18.35
C VAL A 53 5.22 24.74 -19.08
N GLU A 54 4.00 24.82 -19.59
CA GLU A 54 3.55 25.93 -20.42
C GLU A 54 2.05 26.21 -20.21
N TRP A 55 1.67 27.48 -20.18
CA TRP A 55 0.27 27.88 -20.23
C TRP A 55 -0.27 27.66 -21.65
N VAL A 56 -1.21 26.73 -21.82
CA VAL A 56 -1.79 26.40 -23.13
C VAL A 56 -3.12 27.12 -23.38
N GLN A 57 -3.79 27.52 -22.30
CA GLN A 57 -4.96 28.40 -22.32
C GLN A 57 -4.86 29.39 -21.17
N HIS A 58 -5.77 30.36 -21.14
CA HIS A 58 -5.78 31.42 -20.13
C HIS A 58 -5.69 30.88 -18.69
N ASN A 59 -6.37 29.77 -18.39
CA ASN A 59 -6.43 29.14 -17.06
C ASN A 59 -5.87 27.72 -17.02
N GLU A 60 -5.17 27.27 -18.07
CA GLU A 60 -4.70 25.89 -18.20
C GLU A 60 -3.17 25.84 -18.28
N LEU A 61 -2.55 25.34 -17.22
CA LEU A 61 -1.11 25.07 -17.15
C LEU A 61 -0.85 23.61 -17.51
N ARG A 62 -0.22 23.36 -18.66
CA ARG A 62 0.12 22.02 -19.12
C ARG A 62 1.49 21.61 -18.59
N VAL A 63 1.57 20.41 -18.03
CA VAL A 63 2.78 19.81 -17.51
C VAL A 63 3.09 18.53 -18.27
N SER A 64 4.29 18.47 -18.84
CA SER A 64 4.80 17.32 -19.59
C SER A 64 6.34 17.26 -19.48
N GLY A 65 6.96 16.39 -20.26
CA GLY A 65 8.40 16.26 -20.33
C GLY A 65 8.90 15.71 -21.65
N THR A 66 10.11 16.11 -22.00
CA THR A 66 10.78 15.76 -23.25
C THR A 66 12.02 14.92 -23.01
N ILE A 67 12.23 13.92 -23.87
CA ILE A 67 13.43 13.08 -23.86
C ILE A 67 14.10 13.10 -25.23
N GLU A 68 15.41 12.91 -25.22
CA GLU A 68 16.19 12.67 -26.42
C GLU A 68 16.07 11.21 -26.85
N GLN A 69 15.60 10.97 -28.08
CA GLN A 69 15.53 9.63 -28.67
C GLN A 69 16.41 9.55 -29.91
N LYS A 70 17.35 8.60 -29.92
CA LYS A 70 18.16 8.29 -31.11
C LYS A 70 17.30 7.57 -32.15
N GLN A 71 17.29 8.08 -33.37
CA GLN A 71 16.63 7.47 -34.51
C GLN A 71 17.56 6.51 -35.25
N GLY A 72 16.98 5.61 -36.06
CA GLY A 72 17.73 4.59 -36.82
C GLY A 72 18.73 5.15 -37.83
N ASN A 73 18.67 6.44 -38.15
CA ASN A 73 19.62 7.17 -38.99
C ASN A 73 20.78 7.84 -38.21
N GLY A 74 20.87 7.61 -36.89
CA GLY A 74 21.89 8.21 -36.01
C GLY A 74 21.58 9.64 -35.53
N GLN A 75 20.48 10.26 -35.97
CA GLN A 75 20.06 11.57 -35.48
C GLN A 75 19.30 11.46 -34.14
N THR A 76 19.53 12.39 -33.24
CA THR A 76 18.77 12.51 -31.99
C THR A 76 17.58 13.44 -32.20
N LYS A 77 16.38 13.00 -31.82
CA LYS A 77 15.15 13.82 -31.86
C LYS A 77 14.59 13.96 -30.46
N LEU A 78 14.23 15.18 -30.10
CA LEU A 78 13.51 15.48 -28.87
C LEU A 78 12.04 15.09 -29.03
N ILE A 79 11.52 14.22 -28.17
CA ILE A 79 10.13 13.74 -28.19
C ILE A 79 9.42 14.01 -26.86
N GLU A 80 8.15 14.38 -26.92
CA GLU A 80 7.32 14.60 -25.73
C GLU A 80 6.78 13.26 -25.20
N LYS A 81 7.41 12.73 -24.16
CA LYS A 81 7.01 11.48 -23.50
C LYS A 81 6.17 11.71 -22.24
N GLY A 82 6.30 12.86 -21.60
CA GLY A 82 5.72 13.18 -20.29
C GLY A 82 6.81 13.28 -19.22
N ILE A 83 6.40 13.43 -17.97
CA ILE A 83 7.31 13.57 -16.82
C ILE A 83 7.18 12.39 -15.86
N THR A 84 8.26 11.96 -15.20
CA THR A 84 8.16 10.89 -14.22
C THR A 84 7.82 11.42 -12.83
N LYS A 85 7.23 10.56 -12.00
CA LYS A 85 6.98 10.82 -10.58
C LYS A 85 8.25 11.19 -9.82
N LYS A 86 9.38 10.55 -10.15
CA LYS A 86 10.69 10.83 -9.59
C LYS A 86 11.16 12.24 -9.92
N ASP A 87 11.00 12.65 -11.18
CA ASP A 87 11.36 14.00 -11.64
C ASP A 87 10.49 15.08 -10.97
N LEU A 88 9.18 14.83 -10.82
CA LEU A 88 8.27 15.68 -10.04
C LEU A 88 8.70 15.81 -8.57
N GLY A 89 9.21 14.74 -8.00
CA GLY A 89 9.81 14.75 -6.67
C GLY A 89 11.04 15.66 -6.58
N VAL A 90 11.96 15.58 -7.56
CA VAL A 90 13.15 16.45 -7.63
C VAL A 90 12.76 17.92 -7.76
N LEU A 91 11.73 18.23 -8.54
CA LEU A 91 11.17 19.59 -8.63
C LEU A 91 10.73 20.10 -7.24
N LEU A 92 9.97 19.29 -6.50
CA LEU A 92 9.49 19.67 -5.17
C LEU A 92 10.65 19.86 -4.18
N GLU A 93 11.65 18.98 -4.19
CA GLU A 93 12.87 19.10 -3.37
C GLU A 93 13.65 20.38 -3.69
N THR A 94 13.77 20.72 -4.98
CA THR A 94 14.44 21.94 -5.45
C THR A 94 13.72 23.18 -4.95
N TYR A 95 12.39 23.20 -5.07
CA TYR A 95 11.56 24.32 -4.58
C TYR A 95 11.63 24.47 -3.06
N ARG A 96 11.55 23.35 -2.32
CA ARG A 96 11.63 23.34 -0.84
C ARG A 96 13.04 23.49 -0.28
N GLN A 97 14.07 23.43 -1.12
CA GLN A 97 15.48 23.39 -0.73
C GLN A 97 15.77 22.29 0.33
N THR A 98 15.06 21.17 0.26
CA THR A 98 15.10 20.09 1.26
C THR A 98 15.10 18.73 0.57
N THR A 99 15.98 17.82 0.98
CA THR A 99 16.02 16.44 0.47
C THR A 99 14.98 15.57 1.16
N ILE A 100 14.28 14.72 0.41
CA ILE A 100 13.24 13.81 0.91
C ILE A 100 13.68 12.37 0.61
N LEU A 101 13.41 11.40 1.50
CA LEU A 101 13.73 10.00 1.20
C LEU A 101 12.95 9.55 -0.05
N GLU A 102 13.54 8.71 -0.88
CA GLU A 102 12.93 8.30 -2.16
C GLU A 102 11.53 7.68 -1.99
N SER A 103 11.30 6.86 -0.96
CA SER A 103 9.97 6.26 -0.68
C SER A 103 8.92 7.31 -0.27
N ALA A 104 9.28 8.22 0.63
CA ALA A 104 8.40 9.30 1.10
C ALA A 104 8.08 10.31 -0.02
N ARG A 105 9.06 10.62 -0.85
CA ARG A 105 8.91 11.50 -2.02
C ARG A 105 7.88 10.96 -3.00
N ASP A 106 7.98 9.67 -3.27
CA ASP A 106 7.04 8.99 -4.14
C ASP A 106 5.62 9.09 -3.58
N GLU A 107 5.42 8.82 -2.31
CA GLU A 107 4.10 8.91 -1.73
C GLU A 107 3.52 10.33 -1.75
N LEU A 108 4.33 11.33 -1.39
CA LEU A 108 3.98 12.75 -1.45
C LEU A 108 3.43 13.16 -2.83
N ILE A 109 4.18 12.85 -3.88
CA ILE A 109 3.79 13.20 -5.25
C ILE A 109 2.52 12.46 -5.66
N GLN A 110 2.38 11.17 -5.31
CA GLN A 110 1.17 10.42 -5.62
C GLN A 110 -0.06 10.97 -4.88
N ASN A 111 0.10 11.39 -3.62
CA ASN A 111 -0.95 11.98 -2.80
C ASN A 111 -1.38 13.34 -3.33
N ALA A 112 -0.43 14.18 -3.77
CA ALA A 112 -0.73 15.46 -4.40
C ALA A 112 -1.50 15.28 -5.70
N LEU A 113 -1.02 14.40 -6.59
CA LEU A 113 -1.64 14.14 -7.89
C LEU A 113 -3.05 13.56 -7.77
N ALA A 114 -3.28 12.63 -6.83
CA ALA A 114 -4.61 12.08 -6.57
C ALA A 114 -5.55 13.13 -5.99
N CYS A 115 -5.10 13.90 -5.00
CA CYS A 115 -5.90 14.93 -4.37
C CYS A 115 -6.32 16.03 -5.35
N LEU A 116 -5.38 16.57 -6.14
CA LEU A 116 -5.68 17.60 -7.14
C LEU A 116 -6.65 17.09 -8.22
N ARG A 117 -6.59 15.79 -8.56
CA ARG A 117 -7.55 15.15 -9.47
C ARG A 117 -8.94 15.06 -8.87
N ASP A 118 -9.04 14.58 -7.63
CA ASP A 118 -10.32 14.46 -6.93
C ASP A 118 -10.98 15.83 -6.68
N LEU A 119 -10.17 16.88 -6.49
CA LEU A 119 -10.62 18.27 -6.42
C LEU A 119 -11.02 18.87 -7.78
N GLY A 120 -10.81 18.15 -8.89
CA GLY A 120 -11.10 18.61 -10.24
C GLY A 120 -10.14 19.70 -10.76
N ILE A 121 -9.00 19.90 -10.11
CA ILE A 121 -7.96 20.87 -10.50
C ILE A 121 -7.03 20.25 -11.54
N LEU A 122 -6.74 18.95 -11.40
CA LEU A 122 -5.84 18.20 -12.28
C LEU A 122 -6.62 17.31 -13.24
N LYS A 123 -6.29 17.39 -14.53
CA LYS A 123 -6.79 16.46 -15.56
C LYS A 123 -5.63 15.78 -16.28
N GLU A 124 -5.64 14.45 -16.29
CA GLU A 124 -4.66 13.64 -17.02
C GLU A 124 -5.02 13.53 -18.50
N HIS A 125 -4.01 13.49 -19.37
CA HIS A 125 -4.18 13.28 -20.81
C HIS A 125 -4.02 11.79 -21.17
N GLU A 126 -4.82 11.28 -22.13
CA GLU A 126 -5.04 9.85 -22.43
C GLU A 126 -3.78 9.01 -22.77
N SER A 127 -2.62 9.62 -23.01
CA SER A 127 -1.36 8.86 -23.11
C SER A 127 -0.87 8.27 -21.78
N ALA A 128 -1.61 8.47 -20.68
CA ALA A 128 -1.27 8.10 -19.31
C ALA A 128 -1.29 6.58 -18.99
N LYS A 129 -1.85 5.71 -19.86
CA LYS A 129 -2.03 4.29 -19.51
C LYS A 129 -0.80 3.40 -19.64
N ASN A 130 0.29 3.85 -20.26
CA ASN A 130 1.47 3.01 -20.46
C ASN A 130 2.75 3.71 -19.96
N GLN A 131 3.39 3.13 -18.92
CA GLN A 131 4.82 3.25 -18.58
C GLN A 131 5.31 4.38 -17.63
N GLY A 132 4.49 4.90 -16.72
CA GLY A 132 4.99 5.71 -15.59
C GLY A 132 5.44 7.15 -15.93
N TYR A 133 5.06 7.64 -17.13
CA TYR A 133 5.19 9.04 -17.54
C TYR A 133 3.81 9.72 -17.50
N TRP A 134 3.78 10.94 -16.95
CA TRP A 134 2.58 11.70 -16.71
C TRP A 134 2.52 12.88 -17.67
N LYS A 135 1.32 13.13 -18.19
CA LYS A 135 0.94 14.35 -18.90
C LYS A 135 -0.37 14.82 -18.32
N PHE A 136 -0.40 16.03 -17.79
CA PHE A 136 -1.60 16.56 -17.15
C PHE A 136 -1.70 18.07 -17.34
N SER A 137 -2.90 18.58 -17.14
CA SER A 137 -3.17 20.01 -17.04
C SER A 137 -3.65 20.34 -15.63
N LEU A 138 -3.23 21.50 -15.12
CA LEU A 138 -3.78 22.14 -13.95
C LEU A 138 -4.69 23.29 -14.39
N TYR A 139 -5.93 23.30 -13.90
CA TYR A 139 -6.88 24.39 -14.10
C TYR A 139 -6.78 25.35 -12.91
N LEU A 140 -6.10 26.47 -13.13
CA LEU A 140 -5.83 27.49 -12.11
C LEU A 140 -6.63 28.77 -12.44
N LYS A 141 -6.26 29.92 -11.85
CA LYS A 141 -6.98 31.18 -12.08
C LYS A 141 -6.67 31.72 -13.47
N HIS A 142 -5.43 32.15 -13.71
CA HIS A 142 -4.88 32.45 -15.04
C HIS A 142 -3.38 32.75 -15.02
N GLN A 143 -2.75 32.78 -16.21
CA GLN A 143 -1.32 33.04 -16.37
C GLN A 143 -0.85 34.37 -15.76
N THR A 144 -1.65 35.43 -15.87
CA THR A 144 -1.27 36.78 -15.36
C THR A 144 -1.65 37.01 -13.89
N ALA A 145 -2.22 36.02 -13.22
CA ALA A 145 -2.57 36.12 -11.81
C ALA A 145 -1.32 35.96 -10.96
N GLU A 146 -1.28 36.61 -9.79
CA GLU A 146 -0.22 36.34 -8.84
C GLU A 146 -0.25 34.87 -8.40
N ARG A 147 0.91 34.32 -8.04
CA ARG A 147 1.02 32.92 -7.58
C ARG A 147 0.01 32.60 -6.48
N GLU A 148 -0.13 33.48 -5.49
CA GLU A 148 -1.05 33.28 -4.36
C GLU A 148 -2.51 33.18 -4.82
N GLU A 149 -2.91 33.94 -5.83
CA GLU A 149 -4.26 33.87 -6.39
C GLU A 149 -4.50 32.55 -7.14
N ASN A 150 -3.48 32.03 -7.83
CA ASN A 150 -3.55 30.70 -8.44
C ASN A 150 -3.64 29.60 -7.37
N LEU A 151 -2.90 29.74 -6.27
CA LEU A 151 -2.94 28.82 -5.13
C LEU A 151 -4.26 28.89 -4.35
N GLN A 152 -4.94 30.04 -4.33
CA GLN A 152 -6.24 30.21 -3.68
C GLN A 152 -7.32 29.30 -4.30
N ILE A 153 -7.24 29.00 -5.59
CA ILE A 153 -8.13 28.02 -6.25
C ILE A 153 -8.08 26.66 -5.55
N ILE A 154 -6.90 26.24 -5.13
CA ILE A 154 -6.68 24.96 -4.43
C ILE A 154 -7.32 25.02 -3.04
N LYS A 155 -7.10 26.11 -2.30
CA LYS A 155 -7.69 26.34 -0.97
C LYS A 155 -9.22 26.35 -1.03
N ASP A 156 -9.79 27.01 -2.03
CA ASP A 156 -11.25 27.10 -2.20
C ASP A 156 -11.87 25.74 -2.54
N LYS A 157 -11.24 24.98 -3.45
CA LYS A 157 -11.68 23.62 -3.80
C LYS A 157 -11.52 22.65 -2.64
N TRP A 158 -10.44 22.77 -1.88
CA TRP A 158 -10.22 22.01 -0.66
C TRP A 158 -11.33 22.28 0.36
N LYS A 159 -11.63 23.55 0.63
CA LYS A 159 -12.71 23.94 1.54
C LYS A 159 -14.09 23.46 1.06
N GLU A 160 -14.33 23.47 -0.25
CA GLU A 160 -15.57 22.92 -0.84
C GLU A 160 -15.69 21.40 -0.60
N ALA A 161 -14.59 20.66 -0.74
CA ALA A 161 -14.55 19.20 -0.57
C ALA A 161 -14.62 18.76 0.91
N PHE A 162 -13.84 19.41 1.78
CA PHE A 162 -13.64 19.00 3.18
C PHE A 162 -14.40 19.89 4.18
N GLY A 163 -15.14 20.90 3.71
CA GLY A 163 -15.98 21.80 4.51
C GLY A 163 -15.23 22.94 5.21
N LYS A 164 -13.98 22.72 5.64
CA LYS A 164 -13.13 23.73 6.27
C LYS A 164 -11.71 23.68 5.74
N LEU A 165 -11.00 24.80 5.86
CA LEU A 165 -9.55 24.80 5.71
C LEU A 165 -8.95 24.28 7.03
N PRO A 166 -7.96 23.39 6.97
CA PRO A 166 -7.21 23.01 8.15
C PRO A 166 -6.44 24.24 8.66
N GLU A 167 -6.48 24.47 9.97
CA GLU A 167 -5.78 25.60 10.56
C GLU A 167 -4.27 25.33 10.62
N PRO A 168 -3.43 26.22 10.07
CA PRO A 168 -1.98 26.12 10.25
C PRO A 168 -1.68 26.41 11.73
N ASN A 169 -1.01 25.47 12.40
CA ASN A 169 -0.47 25.62 13.77
C ASN A 169 -1.46 25.59 14.94
N HIS A 170 -2.57 24.85 14.84
CA HIS A 170 -3.08 24.22 16.05
C HIS A 170 -2.63 22.77 16.07
N PRO A 171 -1.83 22.36 17.07
CA PRO A 171 -1.74 20.94 17.36
C PRO A 171 -3.16 20.43 17.48
N PRO A 172 -3.48 19.25 16.95
CA PRO A 172 -4.78 18.62 17.19
C PRO A 172 -5.12 18.78 18.67
N GLN A 173 -6.36 19.15 18.98
CA GLN A 173 -6.76 19.27 20.38
C GLN A 173 -6.35 17.97 21.08
N PRO A 174 -5.69 18.07 22.26
CA PRO A 174 -5.16 16.90 22.93
C PRO A 174 -6.25 15.84 23.05
N SER A 175 -6.07 14.70 22.37
CA SER A 175 -6.96 13.57 22.56
C SER A 175 -6.68 12.94 23.92
N GLU A 176 -7.74 12.43 24.59
CA GLU A 176 -7.56 11.63 25.81
C GLU A 176 -6.78 10.33 25.52
N ILE A 177 -6.85 9.85 24.27
CA ILE A 177 -6.12 8.70 23.76
C ILE A 177 -4.78 9.16 23.16
N LEU A 178 -3.67 8.58 23.61
CA LEU A 178 -2.35 8.83 23.01
C LEU A 178 -2.23 8.09 21.68
N ASN A 179 -1.86 8.82 20.62
CA ASN A 179 -1.37 8.21 19.40
C ASN A 179 -0.02 7.56 19.68
N ARG A 180 0.11 6.29 19.31
CA ARG A 180 1.35 5.55 19.45
C ARG A 180 1.86 5.19 18.08
N CYS A 181 3.13 5.49 17.83
CA CYS A 181 3.80 5.22 16.57
C CYS A 181 5.21 4.71 16.83
N ILE A 182 5.75 3.96 15.88
CA ILE A 182 7.11 3.45 15.93
C ILE A 182 7.93 4.18 14.88
N LEU A 183 9.03 4.78 15.30
CA LEU A 183 9.97 5.46 14.43
C LEU A 183 11.28 4.68 14.39
N GLY A 184 11.67 4.19 13.22
CA GLY A 184 12.94 3.50 13.01
C GLY A 184 14.03 4.50 12.60
N LEU A 185 15.10 4.61 13.39
CA LEU A 185 16.26 5.43 13.05
C LEU A 185 17.44 4.56 12.63
N LYS A 186 18.26 5.09 11.72
CA LYS A 186 19.51 4.47 11.29
C LYS A 186 20.68 4.98 12.13
N GLY A 187 21.48 4.06 12.68
CA GLY A 187 22.68 4.41 13.44
C GLY A 187 23.04 3.38 14.50
N ASN A 188 23.93 3.78 15.41
CA ASN A 188 24.32 2.96 16.55
C ASN A 188 23.32 3.13 17.70
N TYR A 189 22.82 2.01 18.24
CA TYR A 189 21.87 1.98 19.35
C TYR A 189 22.39 2.64 20.63
N GLN A 190 23.66 2.42 21.00
CA GLN A 190 24.25 3.01 22.20
C GLN A 190 24.35 4.54 22.08
N ASP A 191 24.76 5.04 20.91
CA ASP A 191 24.81 6.48 20.65
C ASP A 191 23.42 7.12 20.73
N ALA A 192 22.41 6.43 20.18
CA ALA A 192 21.03 6.90 20.25
C ALA A 192 20.49 6.91 21.69
N GLN A 193 20.82 5.91 22.50
CA GLN A 193 20.47 5.90 23.93
C GLN A 193 21.07 7.10 24.67
N HIS A 194 22.34 7.43 24.42
CA HIS A 194 22.99 8.61 25.02
C HIS A 194 22.39 9.94 24.55
N LYS A 195 21.79 9.97 23.37
CA LYS A 195 21.17 11.16 22.76
C LYS A 195 19.65 11.20 22.90
N LEU A 196 19.03 10.34 23.70
CA LEU A 196 17.58 10.21 23.75
C LEU A 196 16.86 11.55 24.09
N SER A 197 17.42 12.35 25.00
CA SER A 197 16.87 13.68 25.31
C SER A 197 16.97 14.66 24.14
N GLU A 198 18.10 14.67 23.43
CA GLU A 198 18.31 15.49 22.23
C GLU A 198 17.35 15.08 21.10
N ILE A 199 17.16 13.77 20.90
CA ILE A 199 16.20 13.20 19.94
C ILE A 199 14.77 13.64 20.29
N THR A 200 14.38 13.51 21.56
CA THR A 200 13.03 13.87 22.04
C THR A 200 12.78 15.37 21.84
N GLU A 201 13.70 16.23 22.26
CA GLU A 201 13.56 17.68 22.11
C GLU A 201 13.52 18.09 20.64
N THR A 202 14.37 17.48 19.79
CA THR A 202 14.35 17.72 18.35
C THR A 202 13.00 17.34 17.74
N LEU A 203 12.44 16.18 18.10
CA LEU A 203 11.11 15.74 17.66
C LEU A 203 10.00 16.70 18.10
N GLN A 204 9.98 17.07 19.38
CA GLN A 204 9.01 18.00 19.93
C GLN A 204 9.05 19.36 19.22
N ASN A 205 10.25 19.84 18.88
CA ASN A 205 10.42 21.12 18.19
C ASN A 205 10.04 21.01 16.70
N LEU A 206 10.44 19.95 16.00
CA LEU A 206 10.10 19.73 14.59
C LEU A 206 8.59 19.59 14.37
N LEU A 207 7.90 18.93 15.29
CA LEU A 207 6.46 18.69 15.20
C LEU A 207 5.62 19.72 15.96
N ASN A 208 6.27 20.68 16.62
CA ASN A 208 5.64 21.66 17.51
C ASN A 208 4.69 21.01 18.53
N ASP A 209 5.12 19.91 19.13
CA ASP A 209 4.33 19.07 20.02
C ASP A 209 5.13 18.74 21.28
N LYS A 210 4.79 19.41 22.39
CA LYS A 210 5.43 19.18 23.69
C LYS A 210 4.91 17.96 24.43
N THR A 211 3.82 17.33 23.96
CA THR A 211 3.26 16.12 24.56
C THR A 211 3.99 14.86 24.11
N LEU A 212 4.74 14.95 23.02
CA LEU A 212 5.52 13.86 22.47
C LEU A 212 6.54 13.35 23.48
N SER A 213 6.50 12.05 23.73
CA SER A 213 7.47 11.36 24.56
C SER A 213 7.95 10.07 23.89
N ILE A 214 9.19 9.69 24.17
CA ILE A 214 9.74 8.40 23.74
C ILE A 214 9.70 7.45 24.93
N THR A 215 8.91 6.39 24.83
CA THR A 215 8.69 5.46 25.95
C THR A 215 9.65 4.28 25.95
N LYS A 216 10.23 3.94 24.79
CA LYS A 216 11.16 2.82 24.65
C LYS A 216 12.11 3.01 23.47
N VAL A 217 13.34 2.51 23.63
CA VAL A 217 14.31 2.30 22.56
C VAL A 217 14.64 0.81 22.52
N GLU A 218 14.55 0.15 21.36
CA GLU A 218 14.89 -1.27 21.22
C GLU A 218 16.13 -1.51 20.32
N GLU A 219 16.88 -2.56 20.63
CA GLU A 219 18.13 -2.94 19.95
C GLU A 219 17.81 -3.55 18.57
N GLY A 220 18.00 -2.74 17.53
CA GLY A 220 17.72 -2.99 16.11
C GLY A 220 18.14 -1.75 15.29
N SER A 221 17.46 -1.45 14.17
CA SER A 221 17.48 -0.10 13.57
C SER A 221 16.79 0.89 14.53
N ILE A 222 17.45 1.27 15.62
CA ILE A 222 17.02 2.19 16.69
C ILE A 222 15.50 2.46 16.66
N LEU A 223 14.73 1.57 17.28
CA LEU A 223 13.27 1.66 17.27
C LEU A 223 12.81 2.55 18.42
N LEU A 224 12.18 3.67 18.11
CA LEU A 224 11.60 4.59 19.08
C LEU A 224 10.08 4.41 19.14
N ILE A 225 9.57 4.13 20.33
CA ILE A 225 8.12 4.17 20.56
C ILE A 225 7.76 5.59 20.97
N VAL A 226 7.03 6.26 20.08
CA VAL A 226 6.61 7.65 20.23
C VAL A 226 5.14 7.68 20.64
N GLU A 227 4.85 8.37 21.74
CA GLU A 227 3.47 8.58 22.21
C GLU A 227 3.17 10.09 22.25
N SER A 228 2.01 10.48 21.73
CA SER A 228 1.57 11.87 21.68
C SER A 228 0.05 12.01 21.64
N SER A 229 -0.51 13.02 22.31
CA SER A 229 -1.93 13.37 22.22
C SER A 229 -2.26 14.30 21.05
N GLN A 230 -1.26 14.73 20.28
CA GLN A 230 -1.39 15.73 19.21
C GLN A 230 -0.81 15.23 17.88
N THR A 231 0.26 14.46 17.90
CA THR A 231 0.95 13.97 16.70
C THR A 231 0.53 12.53 16.41
N GLY A 232 -0.01 12.30 15.21
CA GLY A 232 -0.34 10.97 14.72
C GLY A 232 0.69 10.42 13.73
N TYR A 233 0.36 9.25 13.18
CA TYR A 233 1.18 8.53 12.21
C TYR A 233 1.55 9.38 10.98
N GLU A 234 0.59 10.09 10.39
CA GLU A 234 0.80 10.87 9.16
C GLU A 234 1.85 11.97 9.33
N GLN A 235 1.88 12.66 10.48
CA GLN A 235 2.89 13.67 10.77
C GLN A 235 4.28 13.05 10.97
N LEU A 236 4.38 11.96 11.74
CA LEU A 236 5.65 11.26 11.97
C LEU A 236 6.22 10.66 10.69
N LYS A 237 5.37 10.17 9.80
CA LYS A 237 5.75 9.63 8.50
C LYS A 237 6.47 10.66 7.62
N ARG A 238 6.16 11.95 7.76
CA ARG A 238 6.88 13.02 7.04
C ARG A 238 8.35 13.17 7.46
N LEU A 239 8.73 12.64 8.62
CA LEU A 239 10.11 12.69 9.09
C LEU A 239 11.02 11.70 8.35
N ILE A 240 10.47 10.74 7.60
CA ILE A 240 11.25 9.75 6.85
C ILE A 240 12.23 10.45 5.89
N GLY A 241 13.52 10.13 6.05
CA GLY A 241 14.64 10.75 5.32
C GLY A 241 15.23 12.01 5.95
N GLN A 242 14.55 12.59 6.94
CA GLN A 242 15.10 13.68 7.73
C GLN A 242 16.08 13.15 8.77
N LYS A 243 16.89 14.04 9.34
CA LYS A 243 17.78 13.71 10.46
C LYS A 243 17.22 14.28 11.76
N ILE A 244 17.13 13.44 12.78
CA ILE A 244 16.74 13.82 14.13
C ILE A 244 17.96 13.62 15.02
N ALA A 245 18.49 14.69 15.61
CA ALA A 245 19.72 14.65 16.42
C ALA A 245 20.91 13.96 15.72
N GLY A 246 20.96 14.06 14.39
CA GLY A 246 21.98 13.43 13.53
C GLY A 246 21.65 12.02 13.04
N PHE A 247 20.57 11.39 13.52
CA PHE A 247 20.12 10.07 13.09
C PHE A 247 19.11 10.18 11.95
N PRO A 248 19.38 9.59 10.77
CA PRO A 248 18.40 9.53 9.70
C PRO A 248 17.19 8.68 10.10
N VAL A 249 15.99 9.18 9.83
CA VAL A 249 14.75 8.42 9.95
C VAL A 249 14.62 7.49 8.75
N GLU A 250 14.51 6.19 8.99
CA GLU A 250 14.42 5.16 7.96
C GLU A 250 12.96 4.82 7.63
N TYR A 251 12.11 4.69 8.65
CA TYR A 251 10.68 4.39 8.49
C TYR A 251 9.87 4.87 9.70
N ALA A 252 8.56 5.02 9.50
CA ALA A 252 7.57 5.22 10.55
C ALA A 252 6.46 4.19 10.37
N ILE A 253 5.93 3.66 11.48
CA ILE A 253 4.90 2.62 11.49
C ILE A 253 3.82 3.02 12.51
N ASP A 254 2.55 2.90 12.12
CA ASP A 254 1.40 3.07 13.01
C ASP A 254 1.32 1.92 14.03
N GLU A 255 0.74 2.15 15.20
CA GLU A 255 0.53 1.10 16.21
C GLU A 255 -0.22 -0.12 15.65
N TRP A 256 -1.22 0.09 14.80
CA TRP A 256 -1.94 -1.02 14.16
C TRP A 256 -1.09 -1.79 13.14
N GLN A 257 -0.26 -1.10 12.38
CA GLN A 257 0.66 -1.73 11.45
C GLN A 257 1.69 -2.58 12.20
N ASP A 258 2.19 -2.11 13.35
CA ASP A 258 3.07 -2.89 14.22
C ASP A 258 2.36 -4.14 14.77
N ILE A 259 1.13 -3.99 15.28
CA ILE A 259 0.33 -5.11 15.77
C ILE A 259 0.16 -6.17 14.69
N CYS A 260 -0.25 -5.76 13.48
CA CYS A 260 -0.43 -6.67 12.34
C CYS A 260 0.89 -7.34 11.94
N ARG A 261 1.99 -6.57 11.89
CA ARG A 261 3.33 -7.09 11.56
C ARG A 261 3.79 -8.14 12.57
N ARG A 262 3.61 -7.91 13.87
CA ARG A 262 3.95 -8.89 14.91
C ARG A 262 3.14 -10.18 14.75
N MET A 263 1.83 -10.06 14.56
CA MET A 263 0.96 -11.22 14.33
C MET A 263 1.37 -12.00 13.09
N LEU A 264 1.79 -11.32 12.01
CA LEU A 264 2.21 -12.01 10.79
C LEU A 264 3.60 -12.67 10.92
N ILE A 265 4.53 -12.07 11.65
CA ILE A 265 5.86 -12.67 11.91
C ILE A 265 5.72 -14.04 12.57
N ASP A 266 4.77 -14.20 13.50
CA ASP A 266 4.48 -15.48 14.15
C ASP A 266 4.00 -16.54 13.14
N ARG A 267 3.40 -16.11 12.02
CA ARG A 267 2.96 -16.99 10.92
C ARG A 267 4.05 -17.29 9.90
N LYS A 268 5.26 -16.70 10.00
CA LYS A 268 6.38 -17.01 9.09
C LYS A 268 6.71 -18.51 9.08
N ASN A 269 6.55 -19.19 10.22
CA ASN A 269 6.91 -20.60 10.36
C ASN A 269 6.02 -21.60 9.62
N LEU A 270 4.87 -21.20 9.07
CA LEU A 270 3.95 -22.11 8.35
C LEU A 270 4.60 -22.82 7.15
N THR A 271 5.58 -22.17 6.52
CA THR A 271 6.33 -22.70 5.38
C THR A 271 7.81 -22.85 5.68
N SER A 272 8.17 -22.88 6.96
CA SER A 272 9.52 -23.25 7.40
C SER A 272 9.62 -24.77 7.46
N ASN A 273 10.67 -25.34 6.88
CA ASN A 273 10.95 -26.75 7.07
C ASN A 273 11.79 -26.95 8.35
N THR A 274 11.12 -27.27 9.46
CA THR A 274 11.79 -27.55 10.74
C THR A 274 12.40 -28.94 10.80
N VAL A 275 11.95 -29.87 9.96
CA VAL A 275 12.39 -31.28 9.95
C VAL A 275 13.81 -31.41 9.39
N LEU A 276 14.14 -30.66 8.33
CA LEU A 276 15.48 -30.61 7.74
C LEU A 276 16.37 -29.50 8.34
N GLY A 277 15.81 -28.66 9.21
CA GLY A 277 16.49 -27.51 9.81
C GLY A 277 17.75 -27.85 10.60
N GLN A 278 17.86 -29.08 11.12
CA GLN A 278 19.05 -29.57 11.82
C GLN A 278 20.27 -29.79 10.91
N VAL A 279 20.06 -29.97 9.59
CA VAL A 279 21.14 -30.28 8.64
C VAL A 279 21.47 -29.10 7.73
N TYR A 280 20.48 -28.30 7.34
CA TYR A 280 20.64 -27.23 6.34
C TYR A 280 20.25 -25.83 6.85
N GLY A 281 20.03 -25.69 8.15
CA GLY A 281 19.52 -24.47 8.80
C GLY A 281 18.01 -24.30 8.64
N ASN A 282 17.40 -23.46 9.47
CA ASN A 282 15.99 -23.10 9.36
C ASN A 282 15.76 -22.28 8.08
N ARG A 283 15.38 -22.94 6.99
CA ARG A 283 15.06 -22.32 5.70
C ARG A 283 13.56 -22.12 5.55
N ASN A 284 13.15 -20.98 4.99
CA ASN A 284 11.76 -20.66 4.74
C ASN A 284 11.47 -20.53 3.23
N LEU A 285 10.38 -21.13 2.76
CA LEU A 285 9.98 -21.06 1.35
C LEU A 285 9.64 -19.65 0.87
N ILE A 286 9.38 -18.70 1.78
CA ILE A 286 9.16 -17.30 1.44
C ILE A 286 10.45 -16.47 1.40
N ASP A 287 11.62 -17.05 1.66
CA ASP A 287 12.88 -16.32 1.50
C ASP A 287 13.17 -16.11 -0.01
N GLU A 288 13.76 -14.98 -0.39
CA GLU A 288 13.93 -14.58 -1.80
C GLU A 288 14.76 -15.56 -2.64
N ASP A 289 15.71 -16.24 -2.01
CA ASP A 289 16.50 -17.27 -2.65
C ASP A 289 15.69 -18.56 -2.88
N LEU A 290 14.75 -18.92 -2.02
CA LEU A 290 14.02 -20.19 -2.11
C LEU A 290 12.63 -20.08 -2.76
N PHE A 291 12.04 -18.90 -2.80
CA PHE A 291 10.73 -18.71 -3.39
C PHE A 291 10.73 -18.97 -4.90
N VAL A 292 9.70 -19.67 -5.36
CA VAL A 292 9.50 -19.99 -6.77
C VAL A 292 8.24 -19.30 -7.28
N ASP A 293 8.40 -18.56 -8.38
CA ASP A 293 7.32 -17.84 -9.06
C ASP A 293 6.43 -18.83 -9.82
N LEU A 294 5.43 -19.38 -9.14
CA LEU A 294 4.37 -20.15 -9.76
C LEU A 294 3.39 -19.17 -10.41
N ALA A 295 3.25 -19.27 -11.74
CA ALA A 295 2.33 -18.42 -12.47
C ALA A 295 0.89 -18.60 -11.97
N LEU A 296 0.11 -17.52 -12.02
CA LEU A 296 -1.31 -17.52 -11.73
C LEU A 296 -2.12 -17.37 -13.01
N VAL A 297 -3.18 -18.16 -13.14
CA VAL A 297 -4.10 -18.09 -14.27
C VAL A 297 -5.42 -17.51 -13.81
N LYS A 298 -5.89 -16.46 -14.48
CA LYS A 298 -7.28 -16.01 -14.38
C LYS A 298 -8.12 -16.77 -15.41
N PRO A 299 -9.06 -17.62 -15.00
CA PRO A 299 -9.96 -18.32 -15.93
C PRO A 299 -11.04 -17.36 -16.45
N LYS A 300 -11.52 -17.62 -17.68
CA LYS A 300 -12.69 -16.93 -18.24
C LYS A 300 -13.91 -17.23 -17.37
N ARG A 301 -14.73 -16.20 -17.07
CA ARG A 301 -16.01 -16.42 -16.39
C ARG A 301 -16.92 -17.30 -17.25
N SER A 302 -17.30 -18.47 -16.74
CA SER A 302 -18.32 -19.31 -17.39
C SER A 302 -19.70 -18.75 -17.11
N GLU A 303 -20.53 -18.58 -18.14
CA GLU A 303 -21.92 -18.10 -18.01
C GLU A 303 -22.86 -19.09 -17.31
N ASN A 304 -22.46 -20.35 -17.13
CA ASN A 304 -23.26 -21.39 -16.47
C ASN A 304 -22.46 -22.17 -15.41
N PRO A 305 -22.52 -21.79 -14.11
CA PRO A 305 -21.97 -22.63 -13.05
C PRO A 305 -22.75 -23.94 -12.97
N LYS A 306 -22.08 -25.08 -13.16
CA LYS A 306 -22.71 -26.39 -13.01
C LYS A 306 -23.10 -26.65 -11.55
N HIS A 307 -24.15 -27.46 -11.35
CA HIS A 307 -24.61 -27.82 -10.01
C HIS A 307 -23.54 -28.65 -9.26
N PRO A 308 -23.35 -28.43 -7.94
CA PRO A 308 -22.33 -29.10 -7.12
C PRO A 308 -22.42 -30.65 -7.13
N GLN A 309 -23.57 -31.21 -7.46
CA GLN A 309 -23.83 -32.65 -7.47
C GLN A 309 -23.27 -33.39 -8.70
N GLU A 310 -22.75 -32.68 -9.72
CA GLU A 310 -22.11 -33.28 -10.91
C GLU A 310 -20.58 -33.42 -10.80
N ILE A 311 -19.99 -33.01 -9.68
CA ILE A 311 -18.53 -32.89 -9.53
C ILE A 311 -17.99 -34.09 -8.74
N ASP A 312 -17.27 -34.97 -9.44
CA ASP A 312 -16.59 -36.13 -8.87
C ASP A 312 -15.22 -35.72 -8.27
N PRO A 313 -14.99 -35.90 -6.95
CA PRO A 313 -13.74 -35.54 -6.28
C PRO A 313 -12.50 -36.24 -6.87
N GLU A 314 -12.65 -37.44 -7.46
CA GLU A 314 -11.52 -38.19 -8.02
C GLU A 314 -11.08 -37.70 -9.40
N LYS A 315 -11.83 -36.78 -10.04
CA LYS A 315 -11.51 -36.22 -11.36
C LYS A 315 -10.86 -34.83 -11.32
N ALA A 316 -10.19 -34.50 -10.20
CA ALA A 316 -9.53 -33.22 -10.00
C ALA A 316 -8.57 -32.84 -11.14
N SER A 317 -7.82 -33.81 -11.68
CA SER A 317 -6.89 -33.59 -12.79
C SER A 317 -7.57 -33.18 -14.10
N ASP A 318 -8.69 -33.82 -14.46
CA ASP A 318 -9.47 -33.46 -15.66
C ASP A 318 -10.09 -32.05 -15.54
N LEU A 319 -10.45 -31.67 -14.31
CA LEU A 319 -10.99 -30.35 -13.99
C LEU A 319 -9.93 -29.25 -14.06
N PHE A 320 -8.71 -29.57 -13.63
CA PHE A 320 -7.54 -28.69 -13.74
C PHE A 320 -7.24 -28.37 -15.22
N THR A 321 -7.17 -29.41 -16.07
CA THR A 321 -6.93 -29.26 -17.52
C THR A 321 -7.99 -28.37 -18.19
N ARG A 322 -9.26 -28.53 -17.82
CA ARG A 322 -10.36 -27.72 -18.39
C ARG A 322 -10.32 -26.23 -18.01
N GLN A 323 -9.85 -25.91 -16.81
CA GLN A 323 -9.66 -24.51 -16.40
C GLN A 323 -8.44 -23.87 -17.08
N GLU A 324 -7.39 -24.66 -17.34
CA GLU A 324 -6.25 -24.20 -18.14
C GLU A 324 -6.60 -23.96 -19.62
N GLU A 325 -7.54 -24.70 -20.18
CA GLU A 325 -8.02 -24.49 -21.55
C GLU A 325 -8.85 -23.19 -21.70
N THR A 326 -9.34 -22.63 -20.60
CA THR A 326 -10.18 -21.41 -20.57
C THR A 326 -9.47 -20.22 -19.92
N VAL A 327 -8.18 -20.04 -20.20
CA VAL A 327 -7.39 -18.90 -19.71
C VAL A 327 -7.87 -17.57 -20.31
N GLU A 328 -8.17 -16.59 -19.44
CA GLU A 328 -8.31 -15.17 -19.80
C GLU A 328 -6.93 -14.50 -19.82
N LYS A 329 -6.16 -14.68 -18.75
CA LYS A 329 -4.82 -14.10 -18.60
C LYS A 329 -3.94 -14.96 -17.70
N ARG A 330 -2.64 -15.04 -18.04
CA ARG A 330 -1.58 -15.59 -17.19
C ARG A 330 -0.80 -14.44 -16.55
N PHE A 331 -0.40 -14.61 -15.29
CA PHE A 331 0.37 -13.65 -14.52
C PHE A 331 1.61 -14.33 -13.95
N ALA A 332 2.78 -13.75 -14.17
CA ALA A 332 3.89 -13.99 -13.25
C ALA A 332 3.61 -13.33 -11.89
N TYR A 333 4.27 -13.76 -10.82
CA TYR A 333 4.07 -13.23 -9.47
C TYR A 333 4.21 -11.71 -9.41
N ARG A 334 5.26 -11.15 -10.02
CA ARG A 334 5.48 -9.70 -10.04
C ARG A 334 4.38 -8.94 -10.80
N GLU A 335 3.87 -9.52 -11.88
CA GLU A 335 2.76 -8.93 -12.63
C GLU A 335 1.48 -8.96 -11.82
N PHE A 336 1.20 -10.08 -11.13
CA PHE A 336 0.06 -10.21 -10.24
C PHE A 336 0.11 -9.18 -9.11
N LEU A 337 1.28 -8.97 -8.49
CA LEU A 337 1.49 -7.94 -7.48
C LEU A 337 1.15 -6.53 -8.00
N GLN A 338 1.70 -6.13 -9.14
CA GLN A 338 1.50 -4.76 -9.65
C GLN A 338 0.08 -4.57 -10.19
N GLU A 339 -0.40 -5.49 -11.02
CA GLU A 339 -1.64 -5.33 -11.74
C GLU A 339 -2.88 -5.60 -10.90
N VAL A 340 -2.81 -6.56 -9.96
CA VAL A 340 -3.98 -6.98 -9.17
C VAL A 340 -3.94 -6.38 -7.78
N ILE A 341 -2.84 -6.62 -7.05
CA ILE A 341 -2.75 -6.27 -5.63
C ILE A 341 -2.53 -4.77 -5.45
N LYS A 342 -1.46 -4.21 -6.04
CA LYS A 342 -1.09 -2.80 -5.89
C LYS A 342 -2.12 -1.86 -6.52
N ASN A 343 -2.58 -2.18 -7.72
CA ASN A 343 -3.62 -1.41 -8.41
C ASN A 343 -5.02 -1.69 -7.87
N ARG A 344 -5.16 -2.63 -6.93
CA ARG A 344 -6.39 -2.88 -6.19
C ARG A 344 -7.59 -3.20 -7.10
N THR A 345 -7.35 -3.86 -8.23
CA THR A 345 -8.36 -4.11 -9.27
C THR A 345 -9.47 -5.02 -8.78
N GLU A 346 -9.14 -5.95 -7.88
CA GLU A 346 -10.09 -6.88 -7.27
C GLU A 346 -10.17 -6.64 -5.76
N LYS A 347 -11.40 -6.66 -5.22
CA LYS A 347 -11.64 -6.54 -3.77
C LYS A 347 -11.52 -7.91 -3.09
N ASN A 348 -12.11 -8.93 -3.69
CA ASN A 348 -12.18 -10.29 -3.16
C ASN A 348 -11.49 -11.24 -4.14
N ILE A 349 -10.43 -11.92 -3.69
CA ILE A 349 -9.55 -12.75 -4.51
C ILE A 349 -9.56 -14.17 -3.96
N ALA A 350 -9.73 -15.16 -4.83
CA ALA A 350 -9.60 -16.56 -4.46
C ALA A 350 -8.40 -17.18 -5.16
N ILE A 351 -7.41 -17.63 -4.40
CA ILE A 351 -6.24 -18.35 -4.88
C ILE A 351 -6.54 -19.84 -4.73
N ILE A 352 -6.74 -20.52 -5.84
CA ILE A 352 -7.13 -21.93 -5.86
C ILE A 352 -6.08 -22.80 -6.54
N GLY A 353 -6.10 -24.09 -6.25
CA GLY A 353 -5.16 -25.04 -6.84
C GLY A 353 -5.11 -26.36 -6.09
N GLU A 354 -4.35 -27.30 -6.64
CA GLU A 354 -4.17 -28.64 -6.08
C GLU A 354 -3.55 -28.61 -4.66
N PRO A 355 -3.74 -29.67 -3.86
CA PRO A 355 -2.98 -29.86 -2.63
C PRO A 355 -1.47 -29.76 -2.89
N GLY A 356 -0.74 -29.01 -2.05
CA GLY A 356 0.70 -28.81 -2.23
C GLY A 356 1.10 -27.81 -3.33
N ALA A 357 0.15 -27.17 -4.03
CA ALA A 357 0.45 -26.18 -5.09
C ALA A 357 1.02 -24.83 -4.59
N GLY A 358 1.48 -24.74 -3.33
CA GLY A 358 2.11 -23.53 -2.78
C GLY A 358 1.17 -22.37 -2.44
N LYS A 359 -0.15 -22.60 -2.33
CA LYS A 359 -1.15 -21.56 -2.04
C LYS A 359 -0.86 -20.76 -0.77
N THR A 360 -0.62 -21.44 0.36
CA THR A 360 -0.24 -20.81 1.64
C THR A 360 1.07 -20.02 1.52
N THR A 361 2.07 -20.57 0.82
CA THR A 361 3.35 -19.91 0.56
C THR A 361 3.17 -18.62 -0.25
N LEU A 362 2.35 -18.66 -1.30
CA LEU A 362 2.00 -17.48 -2.07
C LEU A 362 1.25 -16.45 -1.21
N LEU A 363 0.27 -16.89 -0.42
CA LEU A 363 -0.49 -16.01 0.47
C LEU A 363 0.43 -15.30 1.48
N GLN A 364 1.42 -16.00 2.05
CA GLN A 364 2.43 -15.37 2.93
C GLN A 364 3.31 -14.38 2.17
N LYS A 365 3.78 -14.72 0.97
CA LYS A 365 4.56 -13.78 0.14
C LYS A 365 3.78 -12.50 -0.15
N LEU A 366 2.49 -12.62 -0.48
CA LEU A 366 1.59 -11.47 -0.63
C LEU A 366 1.46 -10.67 0.67
N ALA A 367 1.33 -11.36 1.81
CA ALA A 367 1.21 -10.73 3.13
C ALA A 367 2.43 -9.87 3.48
N PHE A 368 3.63 -10.43 3.33
CA PHE A 368 4.87 -9.71 3.63
C PHE A 368 5.14 -8.59 2.63
N TRP A 369 4.80 -8.80 1.35
CA TRP A 369 4.88 -7.74 0.34
C TRP A 369 3.95 -6.56 0.68
N LEU A 370 2.70 -6.84 1.08
CA LEU A 370 1.74 -5.80 1.50
C LEU A 370 2.27 -5.00 2.70
N LEU A 371 2.84 -5.65 3.71
CA LEU A 371 3.43 -4.99 4.88
C LEU A 371 4.68 -4.15 4.58
N GLN A 372 5.36 -4.42 3.46
CA GLN A 372 6.57 -3.72 3.05
C GLN A 372 6.27 -2.55 2.12
N GLU A 373 5.29 -2.71 1.23
CA GLU A 373 5.07 -1.81 0.10
C GLU A 373 3.83 -0.91 0.27
N THR A 374 3.04 -1.13 1.32
CA THR A 374 1.80 -0.39 1.56
C THR A 374 1.64 -0.03 3.03
N ASP A 375 0.77 0.95 3.30
CA ASP A 375 0.34 1.28 4.66
C ASP A 375 -0.88 0.46 5.12
N ASP A 376 -1.29 -0.54 4.33
CA ASP A 376 -2.45 -1.35 4.66
C ASP A 376 -2.19 -2.22 5.89
N LEU A 377 -3.25 -2.50 6.64
CA LEU A 377 -3.22 -3.49 7.71
C LEU A 377 -3.41 -4.88 7.11
N VAL A 378 -2.55 -5.83 7.48
CA VAL A 378 -2.58 -7.21 6.97
C VAL A 378 -2.91 -8.16 8.10
N VAL A 379 -4.06 -8.80 8.01
CA VAL A 379 -4.61 -9.69 9.04
C VAL A 379 -4.67 -11.09 8.48
N TRP A 380 -3.91 -12.01 9.07
CA TRP A 380 -3.94 -13.43 8.73
C TRP A 380 -4.93 -14.17 9.61
N VAL A 381 -5.80 -14.98 8.99
CA VAL A 381 -6.74 -15.88 9.64
C VAL A 381 -6.56 -17.28 9.06
N SER A 382 -6.24 -18.25 9.92
CA SER A 382 -6.37 -19.66 9.57
C SER A 382 -7.85 -20.03 9.65
N LEU A 383 -8.47 -20.39 8.53
CA LEU A 383 -9.88 -20.75 8.50
C LEU A 383 -10.17 -22.06 9.25
N ALA A 384 -9.17 -22.94 9.38
CA ALA A 384 -9.25 -24.11 10.26
C ALA A 384 -9.38 -23.73 11.75
N GLU A 385 -8.83 -22.57 12.16
CA GLU A 385 -8.89 -22.06 13.54
C GLU A 385 -10.15 -21.23 13.84
N LEU A 386 -10.89 -20.83 12.79
CA LEU A 386 -12.12 -20.02 12.89
C LEU A 386 -13.29 -20.82 13.47
N GLY A 387 -13.43 -22.08 13.04
CA GLY A 387 -14.58 -22.93 13.38
C GLY A 387 -15.90 -22.33 12.89
N SER A 388 -16.97 -22.50 13.66
CA SER A 388 -18.31 -22.02 13.31
C SER A 388 -18.59 -20.56 13.68
N GLN A 389 -17.60 -19.83 14.20
CA GLN A 389 -17.77 -18.45 14.67
C GLN A 389 -17.82 -17.48 13.47
N PRO A 390 -18.71 -16.46 13.48
CA PRO A 390 -18.68 -15.39 12.50
C PRO A 390 -17.32 -14.68 12.46
N LEU A 391 -16.83 -14.36 11.27
CA LEU A 391 -15.49 -13.78 11.09
C LEU A 391 -15.27 -12.49 11.88
N GLY A 392 -16.27 -11.61 11.95
CA GLY A 392 -16.19 -10.37 12.73
C GLY A 392 -16.00 -10.63 14.23
N GLU A 393 -16.79 -11.54 14.79
CA GLU A 393 -16.67 -11.92 16.21
C GLU A 393 -15.33 -12.60 16.50
N TYR A 394 -14.86 -13.48 15.62
CA TYR A 394 -13.53 -14.09 15.75
C TYR A 394 -12.42 -13.05 15.80
N LEU A 395 -12.50 -12.03 14.92
CA LEU A 395 -11.51 -10.97 14.86
C LEU A 395 -11.53 -10.10 16.13
N GLU A 396 -12.71 -9.77 16.65
CA GLU A 396 -12.87 -8.96 17.86
C GLU A 396 -12.50 -9.71 19.14
N GLU A 397 -12.93 -10.96 19.29
CA GLU A 397 -12.84 -11.70 20.54
C GLU A 397 -11.53 -12.49 20.66
N LYS A 398 -11.07 -13.11 19.57
CA LYS A 398 -9.90 -14.00 19.58
C LYS A 398 -8.68 -13.31 18.99
N TRP A 399 -8.74 -12.91 17.71
CA TRP A 399 -7.57 -12.36 17.03
C TRP A 399 -7.05 -11.10 17.73
N LEU A 400 -7.93 -10.15 18.06
CA LEU A 400 -7.54 -8.90 18.71
C LEU A 400 -7.02 -9.12 20.13
N THR A 401 -7.61 -10.05 20.88
CA THR A 401 -7.13 -10.43 22.21
C THR A 401 -5.71 -11.00 22.16
N GLU A 402 -5.44 -11.89 21.21
CA GLU A 402 -4.10 -12.45 20.96
C GLU A 402 -3.11 -11.36 20.55
N ALA A 403 -3.52 -10.46 19.65
CA ALA A 403 -2.69 -9.41 19.10
C ALA A 403 -2.24 -8.36 20.13
N LEU A 404 -3.13 -8.03 21.09
CA LEU A 404 -2.86 -7.04 22.13
C LEU A 404 -2.17 -7.62 23.36
N ARG A 405 -2.31 -8.92 23.64
CA ARG A 405 -1.77 -9.64 24.82
C ARG A 405 -2.22 -9.11 26.19
N LYS A 406 -2.76 -7.89 26.26
CA LYS A 406 -3.32 -7.20 27.44
C LYS A 406 -4.55 -6.39 26.99
N SER A 407 -5.56 -6.25 27.86
CA SER A 407 -6.77 -5.49 27.51
C SER A 407 -6.43 -4.01 27.29
N ARG A 408 -6.81 -3.48 26.12
CA ARG A 408 -6.75 -2.05 25.76
C ARG A 408 -8.07 -1.70 25.07
N ASP A 409 -9.07 -1.31 25.86
CA ASP A 409 -10.44 -1.12 25.35
C ASP A 409 -10.54 0.05 24.35
N GLU A 410 -9.67 1.06 24.47
CA GLU A 410 -9.52 2.16 23.51
C GLU A 410 -9.14 1.66 22.11
N ILE A 411 -8.23 0.70 22.01
CA ILE A 411 -7.83 0.08 20.74
C ILE A 411 -9.00 -0.73 20.17
N LYS A 412 -9.75 -1.44 21.02
CA LYS A 412 -10.91 -2.22 20.56
C LYS A 412 -11.97 -1.33 19.91
N ALA A 413 -12.18 -0.12 20.43
CA ALA A 413 -13.15 0.82 19.88
C ALA A 413 -12.75 1.37 18.49
N ASP A 414 -11.45 1.48 18.20
CA ASP A 414 -10.90 1.96 16.92
C ASP A 414 -10.82 0.84 15.85
N TRP A 415 -10.85 -0.44 16.25
CA TRP A 415 -10.63 -1.59 15.37
C TRP A 415 -11.59 -1.63 14.17
N GLY A 416 -12.90 -1.53 14.41
CA GLY A 416 -13.90 -1.56 13.34
C GLY A 416 -13.73 -0.43 12.32
N GLN A 417 -13.31 0.76 12.77
CA GLN A 417 -13.10 1.92 11.89
C GLN A 417 -11.90 1.72 10.94
N LYS A 418 -10.92 0.88 11.29
CA LYS A 418 -9.78 0.61 10.40
C LYS A 418 -10.19 -0.09 9.11
N PHE A 419 -11.30 -0.83 9.14
CA PHE A 419 -11.82 -1.54 7.97
C PHE A 419 -12.45 -0.59 6.95
N GLU A 420 -12.90 0.59 7.39
CA GLU A 420 -13.48 1.60 6.51
C GLU A 420 -12.51 2.03 5.41
N GLY A 421 -13.00 2.11 4.17
CA GLY A 421 -12.21 2.56 3.02
C GLY A 421 -11.24 1.52 2.43
N GLY A 422 -11.25 0.28 2.92
CA GLY A 422 -10.51 -0.83 2.30
C GLY A 422 -9.00 -0.79 2.49
N ALA A 423 -8.55 -0.22 3.61
CA ALA A 423 -7.15 -0.19 4.05
C ALA A 423 -6.72 -1.47 4.80
N VAL A 424 -7.61 -2.47 4.91
CA VAL A 424 -7.33 -3.76 5.55
C VAL A 424 -7.39 -4.88 4.51
N TRP A 425 -6.38 -5.74 4.54
CA TRP A 425 -6.37 -7.02 3.85
C TRP A 425 -6.58 -8.16 4.84
N LEU A 426 -7.67 -8.91 4.64
CA LEU A 426 -7.92 -10.18 5.32
C LEU A 426 -7.38 -11.32 4.45
N LEU A 427 -6.38 -12.04 4.97
CA LEU A 427 -5.79 -13.21 4.33
C LEU A 427 -6.33 -14.46 5.02
N LEU A 428 -7.21 -15.17 4.32
CA LEU A 428 -8.01 -16.28 4.83
C LEU A 428 -7.45 -17.59 4.27
N ASP A 429 -6.65 -18.29 5.06
CA ASP A 429 -5.94 -19.49 4.60
C ASP A 429 -6.74 -20.77 4.91
N GLY A 430 -6.85 -21.67 3.92
CA GLY A 430 -7.34 -23.03 4.13
C GLY A 430 -8.86 -23.18 4.20
N LEU A 431 -9.60 -22.59 3.24
CA LEU A 431 -11.06 -22.76 3.20
C LEU A 431 -11.47 -24.25 3.10
N ASP A 432 -10.68 -25.05 2.39
CA ASP A 432 -10.88 -26.51 2.27
C ASP A 432 -10.62 -27.29 3.56
N GLU A 433 -10.08 -26.65 4.59
CA GLU A 433 -9.83 -27.26 5.90
C GLU A 433 -11.03 -27.09 6.86
N MET A 434 -12.04 -26.31 6.47
CA MET A 434 -13.26 -26.11 7.26
C MET A 434 -14.23 -27.29 7.10
N SER A 435 -14.93 -27.65 8.18
CA SER A 435 -16.04 -28.60 8.09
C SER A 435 -17.23 -27.98 7.34
N GLN A 436 -18.14 -28.81 6.83
CA GLN A 436 -19.36 -28.30 6.16
C GLN A 436 -20.21 -27.40 7.07
N THR A 437 -20.26 -27.70 8.36
CA THR A 437 -20.97 -26.87 9.35
C THR A 437 -20.28 -25.52 9.53
N ASP A 438 -18.96 -25.50 9.59
CA ASP A 438 -18.19 -24.27 9.74
C ASP A 438 -18.30 -23.40 8.48
N LEU A 439 -18.26 -24.01 7.29
CA LEU A 439 -18.51 -23.32 6.03
C LEU A 439 -19.89 -22.67 5.98
N GLN A 440 -20.93 -23.30 6.55
CA GLN A 440 -22.26 -22.67 6.67
C GLN A 440 -22.27 -21.48 7.64
N GLY A 441 -21.46 -21.54 8.71
CA GLY A 441 -21.26 -20.45 9.66
C GLY A 441 -20.40 -19.30 9.11
N LEU A 442 -19.54 -19.59 8.12
CA LEU A 442 -18.70 -18.58 7.47
C LEU A 442 -19.56 -17.52 6.78
N ASN A 443 -19.43 -16.29 7.23
CA ASN A 443 -20.23 -15.19 6.74
C ASN A 443 -19.44 -13.88 6.73
N PHE A 444 -19.32 -13.29 5.54
CA PHE A 444 -18.73 -11.98 5.34
C PHE A 444 -19.86 -10.93 5.43
N ARG A 445 -20.22 -10.52 6.65
CA ARG A 445 -21.23 -9.48 6.91
C ARG A 445 -20.73 -8.45 7.90
N GLY A 446 -21.28 -7.25 7.83
CA GLY A 446 -20.89 -6.14 8.71
C GLY A 446 -19.57 -5.52 8.27
N TRP A 447 -18.85 -4.93 9.24
CA TRP A 447 -17.66 -4.12 9.00
C TRP A 447 -16.51 -4.89 8.32
N VAL A 448 -16.42 -6.22 8.49
CA VAL A 448 -15.41 -7.04 7.80
C VAL A 448 -15.54 -6.99 6.28
N THR A 449 -16.74 -6.67 5.75
CA THR A 449 -16.95 -6.57 4.30
C THR A 449 -16.28 -5.36 3.68
N ASP A 450 -15.86 -4.36 4.46
CA ASP A 450 -15.12 -3.21 3.93
C ASP A 450 -13.66 -3.53 3.63
N ALA A 451 -13.11 -4.60 4.21
CA ALA A 451 -11.78 -5.11 3.88
C ALA A 451 -11.70 -5.67 2.46
N ARG A 452 -10.46 -5.77 1.98
CA ARG A 452 -10.09 -6.61 0.84
C ARG A 452 -9.77 -8.00 1.35
N MET A 453 -10.15 -9.02 0.60
CA MET A 453 -10.03 -10.41 1.03
C MET A 453 -9.23 -11.22 0.02
N ILE A 454 -8.31 -12.03 0.51
CA ILE A 454 -7.67 -13.10 -0.27
C ILE A 454 -7.96 -14.41 0.46
N VAL A 455 -8.62 -15.35 -0.20
CA VAL A 455 -8.90 -16.68 0.34
C VAL A 455 -8.12 -17.73 -0.43
N THR A 456 -7.59 -18.75 0.26
CA THR A 456 -7.01 -19.93 -0.37
C THR A 456 -7.95 -21.13 -0.26
N CYS A 457 -8.03 -21.95 -1.31
CA CYS A 457 -8.87 -23.14 -1.33
C CYS A 457 -8.35 -24.21 -2.30
N ARG A 458 -8.68 -25.49 -2.06
CA ARG A 458 -8.55 -26.52 -3.09
C ARG A 458 -9.52 -26.30 -4.25
N LEU A 459 -9.07 -26.65 -5.45
CA LEU A 459 -9.84 -26.48 -6.69
C LEU A 459 -11.20 -27.19 -6.67
N ASN A 460 -11.24 -28.45 -6.27
CA ASN A 460 -12.46 -29.27 -6.25
C ASN A 460 -13.51 -28.73 -5.27
N LEU A 461 -13.10 -28.30 -4.08
CA LEU A 461 -13.99 -27.74 -3.07
C LEU A 461 -14.51 -26.35 -3.48
N TRP A 462 -13.67 -25.53 -4.13
CA TRP A 462 -14.07 -24.23 -4.64
C TRP A 462 -15.18 -24.33 -5.70
N GLN A 463 -15.11 -25.32 -6.59
CA GLN A 463 -16.14 -25.53 -7.62
C GLN A 463 -17.48 -26.05 -7.04
N GLY A 464 -17.47 -26.63 -5.84
CA GLY A 464 -18.68 -26.93 -5.06
C GLY A 464 -19.47 -25.67 -4.66
N ASN A 465 -18.86 -24.49 -4.88
CA ASN A 465 -19.45 -23.16 -4.93
C ASN A 465 -20.33 -22.80 -3.72
N PRO A 466 -19.75 -22.65 -2.51
CA PRO A 466 -20.47 -22.12 -1.37
C PRO A 466 -21.03 -20.73 -1.73
N SER A 467 -22.34 -20.57 -1.62
CA SER A 467 -23.02 -19.31 -1.97
C SER A 467 -22.43 -18.06 -1.30
N GLN A 468 -21.73 -18.22 -0.17
CA GLN A 468 -21.06 -17.14 0.57
C GLN A 468 -19.81 -16.57 -0.14
N LEU A 469 -19.28 -17.26 -1.16
CA LEU A 469 -18.07 -16.87 -1.88
C LEU A 469 -18.38 -16.26 -3.26
N GLN A 470 -19.66 -15.97 -3.53
CA GLN A 470 -20.07 -15.22 -4.70
C GLN A 470 -19.40 -13.84 -4.70
N GLY A 471 -18.79 -13.48 -5.84
CA GLY A 471 -18.09 -12.21 -6.02
C GLY A 471 -16.57 -12.25 -5.80
N PHE A 472 -15.99 -13.41 -5.45
CA PHE A 472 -14.55 -13.59 -5.48
C PHE A 472 -14.04 -13.79 -6.90
N GLN A 473 -12.98 -13.05 -7.27
CA GLN A 473 -12.26 -13.27 -8.51
C GLN A 473 -11.24 -14.38 -8.31
N THR A 474 -11.40 -15.46 -9.08
CA THR A 474 -10.56 -16.65 -8.99
C THR A 474 -9.25 -16.50 -9.75
N TYR A 475 -8.17 -17.01 -9.17
CA TYR A 475 -6.85 -17.19 -9.75
C TYR A 475 -6.33 -18.59 -9.39
N LEU A 476 -5.97 -19.37 -10.41
CA LEU A 476 -5.49 -20.74 -10.29
C LEU A 476 -3.96 -20.75 -10.26
N THR A 477 -3.36 -21.35 -9.23
CA THR A 477 -1.91 -21.58 -9.16
C THR A 477 -1.49 -22.65 -10.16
N GLN A 478 -0.43 -22.41 -10.92
CA GLN A 478 0.11 -23.34 -11.91
C GLN A 478 1.15 -24.30 -11.29
N PRO A 479 1.32 -25.51 -11.84
CA PRO A 479 2.35 -26.44 -11.38
C PRO A 479 3.75 -25.91 -11.70
N PHE A 480 4.74 -26.46 -11.00
CA PHE A 480 6.15 -26.26 -11.33
C PHE A 480 6.42 -26.65 -12.78
N GLN A 481 7.21 -25.82 -13.46
CA GLN A 481 7.91 -26.25 -14.67
C GLN A 481 9.20 -26.98 -14.29
N ASP A 482 9.71 -27.85 -15.17
CA ASP A 482 10.91 -28.66 -14.91
C ASP A 482 12.11 -27.78 -14.52
N GLU A 483 12.31 -26.64 -15.19
CA GLU A 483 13.41 -25.72 -14.89
C GLU A 483 13.26 -25.10 -13.49
N GLN A 484 12.03 -24.76 -13.09
CA GLN A 484 11.74 -24.20 -11.78
C GLN A 484 11.99 -25.21 -10.67
N MET A 485 11.63 -26.47 -10.90
CA MET A 485 11.90 -27.58 -9.98
C MET A 485 13.41 -27.79 -9.82
N GLN A 486 14.15 -27.85 -10.93
CA GLN A 486 15.61 -28.02 -10.90
C GLN A 486 16.30 -26.85 -10.17
N GLU A 487 15.86 -25.62 -10.42
CA GLU A 487 16.41 -24.45 -9.75
C GLU A 487 16.10 -24.45 -8.26
N PHE A 488 14.87 -24.79 -7.87
CA PHE A 488 14.50 -24.94 -6.46
C PHE A 488 15.41 -25.96 -5.75
N ILE A 489 15.59 -27.16 -6.34
CA ILE A 489 16.45 -28.20 -5.79
C ILE A 489 17.88 -27.69 -5.61
N ARG A 490 18.44 -27.01 -6.64
CA ARG A 490 19.80 -26.45 -6.55
C ARG A 490 19.94 -25.45 -5.41
N ARG A 491 19.00 -24.52 -5.27
CA ARG A 491 19.05 -23.50 -4.22
C ARG A 491 18.82 -24.09 -2.84
N TRP A 492 17.90 -25.04 -2.74
CA TRP A 492 17.58 -25.75 -1.50
C TRP A 492 18.78 -26.49 -0.90
N PHE A 493 19.61 -27.13 -1.75
CA PHE A 493 20.79 -27.87 -1.31
C PHE A 493 22.11 -27.09 -1.47
N ARG A 494 22.06 -25.79 -1.79
CA ARG A 494 23.25 -24.95 -1.83
C ARG A 494 23.75 -24.73 -0.40
N GLY A 495 24.88 -25.35 -0.08
CA GLY A 495 25.61 -25.18 1.19
C GLY A 495 26.33 -23.86 1.27
#